data_AF-A0A2L2YVD4-F1
#
_entry.id   AF-A0A2L2YVD4-F1
#
_cell.length_a   1.000
_cell.length_b   1.000
_cell.length_c   1.000
_cell.angle_alpha   90.00
_cell.angle_beta   90.00
_cell.angle_gamma   90.00
#
_symmetry.space_group_name_H-M   'P 1'
#
loop_
_entity.id
_entity.type
_entity.pdbx_description
1 polymer ?
#
loop_
_entity_poly.entity_id
_entity_poly.type
_entity_poly.pdbx_seq_one_letter_code
_entity_poly.pdbx_strand_id
1 'polypeptide(L)'
;CEFKGQRYDMGQEFHDGCIALCHCGQDLRVNCAAIECPYHFSADITNCLEWDIDPHFFPTPPHCCAPAKCKNDGSCLLNGRKFENFQEIHDELLPCGTRCFCVNGNVTCENTCPP
;
A
#
# COMPACT_ATOMS: atom_id res chain seq x y z
N CYS A 1 32.23 17.72 -0.79
CA CYS A 1 31.23 18.69 -1.29
C CYS A 1 30.80 19.62 -0.15
N GLU A 2 30.34 20.83 -0.47
CA GLU A 2 29.73 21.73 0.52
C GLU A 2 28.26 21.95 0.16
N PHE A 3 27.35 21.74 1.11
CA PHE A 3 25.92 21.93 0.94
C PHE A 3 25.32 22.57 2.19
N LYS A 4 24.65 23.72 2.02
CA LYS A 4 24.02 24.49 3.11
C LYS A 4 24.95 24.70 4.33
N GLY A 5 26.23 24.97 4.07
CA GLY A 5 27.25 25.21 5.10
C GLY A 5 27.81 23.95 5.79
N GLN A 6 27.39 22.74 5.38
CA GLN A 6 27.96 21.48 5.84
C GLN A 6 28.88 20.87 4.79
N ARG A 7 29.93 20.18 5.24
CA ARG A 7 30.88 19.45 4.40
C ARG A 7 30.57 17.97 4.40
N TYR A 8 30.60 17.39 3.20
CA TYR A 8 30.33 15.98 2.95
C TYR A 8 31.49 15.34 2.21
N ASP A 9 31.84 14.12 2.60
CA ASP A 9 32.89 13.33 1.96
C ASP A 9 32.47 12.82 0.59
N MET A 10 33.44 12.49 -0.25
CA MET A 10 33.16 11.91 -1.57
C MET A 10 32.41 10.58 -1.41
N GLY A 11 31.30 10.43 -2.14
CA GLY A 11 30.40 9.27 -2.05
C GLY A 11 29.44 9.30 -0.87
N GLN A 12 29.53 10.28 0.03
CA GLN A 12 28.63 10.38 1.17
C GLN A 12 27.21 10.75 0.71
N GLU A 13 26.24 9.95 1.14
CA GLU A 13 24.81 10.23 1.00
C GLU A 13 24.28 10.98 2.22
N PHE A 14 23.32 11.87 1.99
CA PHE A 14 22.68 12.66 3.03
C PHE A 14 21.31 13.16 2.57
N HIS A 15 20.47 13.53 3.52
CA HIS A 15 19.11 14.00 3.24
C HIS A 15 19.04 15.52 3.33
N ASP A 16 18.41 16.16 2.35
CA ASP A 16 17.95 17.55 2.47
C ASP A 16 16.53 17.58 3.04
N GLY A 17 16.42 17.26 4.33
CA GLY A 17 15.13 16.94 4.94
C GLY A 17 14.42 15.83 4.15
N CYS A 18 13.10 15.90 4.04
CA CYS A 18 12.32 14.99 3.20
C CYS A 18 12.05 15.53 1.79
N ILE A 19 12.86 16.48 1.33
CA ILE A 19 12.74 17.07 0.00
C ILE A 19 13.54 16.25 -1.01
N ALA A 20 14.77 15.88 -0.66
CA ALA A 20 15.67 15.17 -1.56
C ALA A 20 16.66 14.26 -0.84
N LEU A 21 17.05 13.18 -1.51
CA LEU A 21 18.24 12.39 -1.18
C LEU A 21 19.39 12.90 -2.03
N CYS A 22 20.46 13.32 -1.38
CA CYS A 22 21.63 13.89 -2.01
C CYS A 22 22.85 12.99 -1.81
N HIS A 23 23.80 13.09 -2.72
CA HIS A 23 25.13 12.50 -2.55
C HIS A 23 26.21 13.45 -3.05
N CYS A 24 27.40 13.34 -2.47
CA CYS A 24 28.58 14.01 -2.98
C CYS A 24 29.22 13.17 -4.10
N GLY A 25 29.11 13.64 -5.34
CA GLY A 25 29.68 12.99 -6.52
C GLY A 25 31.21 12.98 -6.53
N GLN A 26 31.79 12.13 -7.39
CA GLN A 26 33.24 12.07 -7.61
C GLN A 26 33.82 13.37 -8.20
N ASP A 27 32.98 14.14 -8.88
CA ASP A 27 33.27 15.47 -9.41
C ASP A 27 33.23 16.58 -8.34
N LEU A 28 33.11 16.20 -7.07
CA LEU A 28 32.97 17.08 -5.91
C LEU A 28 31.71 17.99 -5.96
N ARG A 29 30.71 17.60 -6.75
CA ARG A 29 29.40 18.28 -6.81
C ARG A 29 28.35 17.52 -6.01
N VAL A 30 27.40 18.27 -5.48
CA VAL A 30 26.23 17.69 -4.82
C VAL A 30 25.20 17.36 -5.88
N ASN A 31 24.80 16.10 -5.93
CA ASN A 31 23.73 15.63 -6.80
C ASN A 31 22.56 15.18 -5.93
N CYS A 32 21.38 15.75 -6.16
CA CYS A 32 20.17 15.47 -5.37
C CYS A 32 19.07 14.92 -6.27
N ALA A 33 18.38 13.90 -5.79
CA ALA A 33 17.15 13.38 -6.37
C ALA A 33 15.99 13.70 -5.42
N ALA A 34 14.87 14.20 -5.97
CA ALA A 34 13.67 14.46 -5.18
C ALA A 34 13.14 13.16 -4.56
N ILE A 35 12.70 13.22 -3.31
CA ILE A 35 12.04 12.09 -2.66
C ILE A 35 10.58 12.07 -3.11
N GLU A 36 10.22 11.04 -3.87
CA GLU A 36 8.85 10.78 -4.29
C GLU A 36 8.32 9.54 -3.56
N CYS A 37 7.21 9.72 -2.84
CA CYS A 37 6.60 8.64 -2.09
C CYS A 37 5.54 7.91 -2.94
N PRO A 38 5.53 6.56 -2.93
CA PRO A 38 4.54 5.78 -3.65
C PRO A 38 3.21 5.80 -2.90
N TYR A 39 2.37 6.81 -3.15
CA TYR A 39 1.08 6.94 -2.46
C TYR A 39 -0.03 6.05 -3.03
N HIS A 40 0.21 5.39 -4.16
CA HIS A 40 -0.78 4.53 -4.81
C HIS A 40 -0.10 3.27 -5.35
N PHE A 41 -0.36 2.13 -4.73
CA PHE A 41 -0.10 0.83 -5.34
C PHE A 41 -1.31 0.48 -6.21
N SER A 42 -1.09 0.13 -7.48
CA SER A 42 -2.19 -0.40 -8.31
C SER A 42 -2.77 -1.66 -7.68
N ALA A 43 -4.08 -1.86 -7.78
CA ALA A 43 -4.75 -3.10 -7.37
C ALA A 43 -4.16 -4.33 -8.07
N ASP A 44 -3.52 -4.17 -9.23
CA ASP A 44 -2.82 -5.27 -9.92
C ASP A 44 -1.58 -5.78 -9.16
N ILE A 45 -1.03 -4.96 -8.25
CA ILE A 45 0.16 -5.28 -7.46
C ILE A 45 -0.23 -5.77 -6.05
N THR A 46 -1.46 -5.47 -5.61
CA THR A 46 -1.92 -5.69 -4.24
C THR A 46 -3.41 -6.02 -4.18
N ASN A 47 -3.80 -6.95 -3.30
CA ASN A 47 -5.23 -7.24 -3.06
C ASN A 47 -5.96 -6.11 -2.29
N CYS A 48 -5.31 -4.97 -2.04
CA CYS A 48 -5.91 -3.85 -1.33
C CYS A 48 -6.71 -2.93 -2.26
N LEU A 49 -8.00 -2.75 -1.95
CA LEU A 49 -8.91 -1.84 -2.65
C LEU A 49 -8.86 -0.41 -2.11
N GLU A 50 -8.63 -0.25 -0.81
CA GLU A 50 -8.55 1.06 -0.14
C GLU A 50 -7.35 1.11 0.80
N TRP A 51 -6.53 2.14 0.62
CA TRP A 51 -5.35 2.39 1.43
C TRP A 51 -5.62 3.48 2.46
N ASP A 52 -5.07 3.32 3.65
CA ASP A 52 -5.03 4.33 4.69
C ASP A 52 -3.59 4.76 4.94
N ILE A 53 -3.44 6.06 5.21
CA ILE A 53 -2.16 6.68 5.53
C ILE A 53 -2.35 7.34 6.88
N ASP A 54 -1.44 7.08 7.82
CA ASP A 54 -1.52 7.66 9.16
C ASP A 54 -1.49 9.20 9.07
N PRO A 55 -2.60 9.89 9.43
CA PRO A 55 -2.68 11.34 9.33
C PRO A 55 -1.77 12.05 10.34
N HIS A 56 -1.25 11.34 11.34
CA HIS A 56 -0.31 11.87 12.33
C HIS A 56 1.16 11.54 11.98
N PHE A 57 1.41 10.96 10.80
CA PHE A 57 2.77 10.70 10.36
C PHE A 57 3.54 12.01 10.18
N PHE A 58 4.65 12.14 10.90
CA PHE A 58 5.57 13.26 10.77
C PHE A 58 6.82 12.82 9.99
N PRO A 59 7.01 13.27 8.74
CA PRO A 59 8.10 12.81 7.88
C PRO A 59 9.45 13.31 8.40
N THR A 60 10.35 12.37 8.70
CA THR A 60 11.72 12.67 9.16
C THR A 60 12.71 11.72 8.51
N PRO A 61 13.81 12.20 7.91
CA PRO A 61 14.82 11.34 7.32
C PRO A 61 15.32 10.25 8.28
N PRO A 62 15.51 9.00 7.82
CA PRO A 62 15.29 8.50 6.45
C PRO A 62 13.82 8.13 6.14
N HIS A 63 12.92 8.23 7.13
CA HIS A 63 11.51 7.88 7.03
C HIS A 63 10.67 9.06 6.54
N CYS A 64 10.82 9.38 5.26
CA CYS A 64 10.12 10.51 4.63
C CYS A 64 8.75 10.17 4.07
N CYS A 65 8.48 8.89 3.85
CA CYS A 65 7.21 8.43 3.30
C CYS A 65 6.41 7.72 4.38
N ALA A 66 5.15 8.13 4.52
CA ALA A 66 4.23 7.47 5.42
C ALA A 66 4.00 6.02 4.96
N PRO A 67 4.06 5.03 5.86
CA PRO A 67 3.74 3.66 5.49
C PRO A 67 2.24 3.56 5.17
N ALA A 68 1.91 3.12 3.96
CA ALA A 68 0.53 2.83 3.58
C ALA A 68 0.08 1.52 4.26
N LYS A 69 -1.11 1.54 4.87
CA LYS A 69 -1.76 0.36 5.45
C LYS A 69 -2.99 0.00 4.64
N CYS A 70 -3.20 -1.29 4.39
CA CYS A 70 -4.42 -1.69 3.73
C CYS A 70 -5.61 -1.53 4.69
N LYS A 71 -6.57 -0.70 4.29
CA LYS A 71 -7.81 -0.45 5.05
C LYS A 71 -8.91 -1.40 4.62
N ASN A 72 -9.01 -1.67 3.32
CA ASN A 72 -10.01 -2.57 2.75
C ASN A 72 -9.38 -3.41 1.64
N ASP A 73 -9.36 -4.73 1.83
CA ASP A 73 -8.90 -5.72 0.86
C ASP A 73 -10.07 -6.34 0.07
N GLY A 74 -11.29 -5.82 0.24
CA GLY A 74 -12.50 -6.34 -0.39
C GLY A 74 -12.97 -7.67 0.17
N SER A 75 -12.37 -8.14 1.26
CA SER A 75 -12.76 -9.40 1.89
C SER A 75 -14.12 -9.31 2.59
N CYS A 76 -14.83 -10.43 2.63
CA CYS A 76 -16.14 -10.55 3.25
C CYS A 76 -16.05 -11.35 4.55
N LEU A 77 -16.92 -11.02 5.50
CA LEU A 77 -17.11 -11.81 6.71
C LEU A 77 -18.47 -12.51 6.67
N LEU A 78 -18.48 -13.84 6.62
CA LEU A 78 -19.69 -14.65 6.67
C LEU A 78 -19.55 -15.71 7.75
N ASN A 79 -20.48 -15.72 8.72
CA ASN A 79 -20.47 -16.66 9.85
C ASN A 79 -19.12 -16.72 10.60
N GLY A 80 -18.45 -15.58 10.74
CA GLY A 80 -17.14 -15.48 11.40
C GLY A 80 -15.95 -15.98 10.56
N ARG A 81 -16.18 -16.44 9.32
CA ARG A 81 -15.12 -16.80 8.37
C ARG A 81 -14.88 -15.65 7.41
N LYS A 82 -13.60 -15.38 7.16
CA LYS A 82 -13.14 -14.38 6.19
C LYS A 82 -13.00 -15.04 4.82
N PHE A 83 -13.56 -14.42 3.80
CA PHE A 83 -13.44 -14.82 2.40
C PHE A 83 -12.72 -13.72 1.63
N GLU A 84 -11.73 -14.08 0.81
CA GLU A 84 -11.03 -13.14 -0.05
C GLU A 84 -11.97 -12.50 -1.09
N ASN A 85 -11.61 -11.33 -1.60
CA ASN A 85 -12.40 -10.71 -2.66
C ASN A 85 -12.45 -11.63 -3.88
N PHE A 86 -13.62 -11.75 -4.50
CA PHE A 86 -13.97 -12.68 -5.59
C PHE A 86 -13.94 -14.17 -5.24
N GLN A 87 -13.70 -14.53 -3.98
CA GLN A 87 -13.75 -15.92 -3.56
C GLN A 87 -15.19 -16.46 -3.61
N GLU A 88 -15.34 -17.64 -4.22
CA GLU A 88 -16.57 -18.43 -4.15
C GLU A 88 -16.73 -19.04 -2.75
N ILE A 89 -17.92 -18.92 -2.18
CA ILE A 89 -18.25 -19.42 -0.86
C ILE A 89 -18.86 -20.81 -1.02
N HIS A 90 -18.21 -21.81 -0.41
CA HIS A 90 -18.60 -23.21 -0.56
C HIS A 90 -19.89 -23.58 0.21
N ASP A 91 -20.58 -24.58 -0.34
CA ASP A 91 -21.95 -25.01 -0.03
C ASP A 91 -22.22 -25.40 1.43
N GLU A 92 -21.20 -25.78 2.21
CA GLU A 92 -21.37 -26.15 3.62
C GLU A 92 -22.01 -25.04 4.47
N LEU A 93 -21.98 -23.80 3.96
CA LEU A 93 -22.53 -22.61 4.60
C LEU A 93 -23.83 -22.10 3.94
N LEU A 94 -24.30 -22.76 2.88
CA LEU A 94 -25.33 -22.23 1.99
C LEU A 94 -26.53 -23.19 1.87
N PRO A 95 -27.76 -22.67 1.69
CA PRO A 95 -28.89 -23.48 1.30
C PRO A 95 -28.69 -24.04 -0.14
N CYS A 96 -29.45 -25.10 -0.48
CA CYS A 96 -29.39 -25.80 -1.76
C CYS A 96 -29.19 -24.85 -2.96
N GLY A 97 -28.31 -25.25 -3.90
CA GLY A 97 -28.13 -24.61 -5.19
C GLY A 97 -27.79 -23.11 -5.13
N THR A 98 -27.41 -22.58 -3.98
CA THR A 98 -27.11 -21.16 -3.86
C THR A 98 -25.62 -20.97 -4.06
N ARG A 99 -25.23 -20.26 -5.11
CA ARG A 99 -23.83 -19.92 -5.36
C ARG A 99 -23.58 -18.51 -4.87
N CYS A 100 -22.66 -18.35 -3.91
CA CYS A 100 -22.32 -17.04 -3.39
C CYS A 100 -20.86 -16.69 -3.66
N PHE A 101 -20.61 -15.41 -3.90
CA PHE A 101 -19.29 -14.84 -4.06
C PHE A 101 -19.09 -13.69 -3.10
N CYS A 102 -17.88 -13.57 -2.57
CA CYS A 102 -17.44 -12.33 -1.96
C CYS A 102 -17.12 -11.31 -3.06
N VAL A 103 -17.75 -10.14 -3.03
CA VAL A 103 -17.49 -9.07 -4.00
C VAL A 103 -17.42 -7.74 -3.25
N ASN A 104 -16.23 -7.15 -3.21
CA ASN A 104 -15.93 -5.85 -2.61
C ASN A 104 -16.47 -5.71 -1.18
N GLY A 105 -16.28 -6.74 -0.37
CA GLY A 105 -16.73 -6.78 1.03
C GLY A 105 -18.18 -7.21 1.25
N ASN A 106 -18.93 -7.51 0.17
CA ASN A 106 -20.30 -8.00 0.28
C ASN A 106 -20.46 -9.42 -0.26
N VAL A 107 -21.26 -10.23 0.41
CA VAL A 107 -21.63 -11.57 -0.08
C VAL A 107 -22.79 -11.44 -1.05
N THR A 108 -22.55 -11.79 -2.31
CA THR A 108 -23.57 -11.78 -3.38
C THR A 108 -23.93 -13.21 -3.74
N CYS A 109 -25.21 -13.56 -3.68
CA CYS A 109 -25.69 -14.92 -3.91
C CYS A 109 -26.66 -15.00 -5.09
N GLU A 110 -26.53 -16.06 -5.88
CA GLU A 110 -27.45 -16.43 -6.94
C GLU A 110 -28.10 -17.77 -6.60
N ASN A 111 -29.43 -17.82 -6.65
CA ASN A 111 -30.17 -19.06 -6.42
C ASN A 111 -30.29 -19.84 -7.74
N THR A 112 -29.69 -21.02 -7.76
CA THR A 112 -29.75 -21.96 -8.90
C THR A 112 -30.56 -23.22 -8.57
N CYS A 113 -31.36 -23.20 -7.49
CA CYS A 113 -32.30 -24.28 -7.21
C CYS A 113 -33.25 -24.50 -8.40
N PRO A 114 -33.54 -25.76 -8.75
CA PRO A 114 -34.71 -26.08 -9.55
C PRO A 114 -35.98 -25.60 -8.81
N PRO A 115 -36.99 -25.11 -9.54
CA PRO A 115 -38.27 -24.64 -8.97
C PRO A 115 -39.08 -25.75 -8.28
#